data_AF-A0A955DMN8-F1
#
_entry.id   AF-A0A955DMN8-F1
#
_cell.length_a   1.000
_cell.length_b   1.000
_cell.length_c   1.000
_cell.angle_alpha   90.00
_cell.angle_beta   90.00
_cell.angle_gamma   90.00
#
_symmetry.space_group_name_H-M   'P 1'
#
loop_
_entity.id
_entity.type
_entity.pdbx_description
1 polymer ?
#
loop_
_entity_poly.entity_id
_entity_poly.type
_entity_poly.pdbx_seq_one_letter_code
_entity_poly.pdbx_strand_id
1 'polypeptide(L)'
;MNDGQRYIFPSPPIDSSVKLSEVVSALSYALDITEGQPEGHAVRTCMIGMRIGEEIGLDHQQCSALFYALLLKDLGCSSNAAKVCYLFGADDQMVKHGFKFTDWQSTLKSVPYILRSVAPRGTVSDRIRRFIAVAVSGSRGARELVQIRCERGALIARDLGLPDDAVQAIRNLDEHWNGKGHPDGLRRTEIPLLARILSIAQTAEVFVMRYGLVAARRVVRDRRRTWFDPDLVTAFESICDDTAFWMTVLSDDVQSHVARCEPSELVLRVDDPMIDRICRAFAQVV
;
A
#
# COMPACT_ATOMS: atom_id res chain seq x y z
N MET A 1 -4.85 -37.67 -38.68
CA MET A 1 -5.44 -37.40 -37.36
C MET A 1 -4.28 -37.46 -36.38
N ASN A 2 -3.75 -36.30 -36.00
CA ASN A 2 -2.55 -36.18 -35.17
C ASN A 2 -3.03 -35.81 -33.76
N ASP A 3 -2.95 -36.76 -32.84
CA ASP A 3 -3.47 -36.62 -31.49
C ASP A 3 -2.47 -35.82 -30.64
N GLY A 4 -2.90 -34.63 -30.23
CA GLY A 4 -2.07 -33.66 -29.53
C GLY A 4 -1.81 -34.09 -28.09
N GLN A 5 -0.76 -34.90 -27.89
CA GLN A 5 -0.22 -35.20 -26.57
C GLN A 5 0.25 -33.91 -25.89
N ARG A 6 -0.60 -33.37 -24.99
CA ARG A 6 -0.22 -32.31 -24.06
C ARG A 6 0.89 -32.85 -23.17
N TYR A 7 2.11 -32.37 -23.38
CA TYR A 7 3.20 -32.56 -22.45
C TYR A 7 2.85 -31.86 -21.12
N ILE A 8 2.36 -32.63 -20.16
CA ILE A 8 2.29 -32.21 -18.76
C ILE A 8 3.70 -32.45 -18.21
N PHE A 9 4.51 -31.39 -18.14
CA PHE A 9 5.73 -31.46 -17.34
C PHE A 9 5.29 -31.59 -15.87
N PRO A 10 5.65 -32.66 -15.16
CA PRO A 10 5.48 -32.66 -13.71
C PRO A 10 6.38 -31.55 -13.16
N SER A 11 5.77 -30.54 -12.56
CA SER A 11 6.51 -29.54 -11.79
C SER A 11 7.35 -30.28 -10.75
N PRO A 12 8.65 -30.01 -10.62
CA PRO A 12 9.43 -30.57 -9.53
C PRO A 12 8.76 -30.17 -8.21
N PRO A 13 8.66 -31.07 -7.22
CA PRO A 13 8.10 -30.71 -5.93
C PRO A 13 8.92 -29.56 -5.36
N ILE A 14 8.27 -28.41 -5.13
CA ILE A 14 8.92 -27.31 -4.43
C ILE A 14 9.10 -27.81 -3.00
N ASP A 15 10.35 -27.87 -2.55
CA ASP A 15 10.64 -28.20 -1.17
C ASP A 15 9.87 -27.23 -0.27
N SER A 16 9.06 -27.76 0.65
CA SER A 16 8.23 -27.04 1.64
C SER A 16 9.00 -26.11 2.60
N SER A 17 10.27 -25.84 2.28
CA SER A 17 11.21 -25.00 3.01
C SER A 17 11.10 -23.51 2.69
N VAL A 18 10.50 -23.13 1.55
CA VAL A 18 10.42 -21.72 1.09
C VAL A 18 9.49 -20.91 1.99
N LYS A 19 10.01 -19.79 2.52
CA LYS A 19 9.23 -18.88 3.37
C LYS A 19 8.38 -17.95 2.52
N LEU A 20 7.18 -17.60 2.99
CA LEU A 20 6.34 -16.61 2.32
C LEU A 20 7.06 -15.27 2.21
N SER A 21 7.86 -14.88 3.21
CA SER A 21 8.65 -13.65 3.18
C SER A 21 9.66 -13.59 2.03
N GLU A 22 10.28 -14.71 1.64
CA GLU A 22 11.22 -14.76 0.51
C GLU A 22 10.48 -14.51 -0.81
N VAL A 23 9.32 -15.16 -0.97
CA VAL A 23 8.46 -14.98 -2.16
C VAL A 23 7.88 -13.57 -2.19
N VAL A 24 7.33 -13.09 -1.08
CA VAL A 24 6.71 -11.77 -0.94
C VAL A 24 7.74 -10.65 -1.07
N SER A 25 8.98 -10.83 -0.60
CA SER A 25 10.05 -9.85 -0.82
C SER A 25 10.33 -9.65 -2.30
N ALA A 26 10.57 -10.73 -3.04
CA ALA A 26 10.82 -10.66 -4.49
C ALA A 26 9.63 -10.03 -5.25
N LEU A 27 8.41 -10.32 -4.81
CA LEU A 27 7.19 -9.80 -5.39
C LEU A 27 6.89 -8.35 -4.99
N SER A 28 7.25 -7.93 -3.77
CA SER A 28 7.05 -6.56 -3.29
C SER A 28 7.85 -5.55 -4.11
N TYR A 29 9.04 -5.95 -4.58
CA TYR A 29 9.81 -5.18 -5.54
C TYR A 29 9.07 -4.98 -6.87
N ALA A 30 8.44 -6.04 -7.39
CA ALA A 30 7.63 -5.92 -8.60
C ALA A 30 6.39 -5.03 -8.37
N LEU A 31 5.75 -5.10 -7.20
CA LEU A 31 4.64 -4.22 -6.84
C LEU A 31 5.07 -2.75 -6.82
N ASP A 32 6.18 -2.43 -6.14
CA ASP A 32 6.72 -1.07 -6.07
C ASP A 32 6.90 -0.48 -7.49
N ILE A 33 7.46 -1.26 -8.43
CA ILE A 33 7.64 -0.85 -9.83
C ILE A 33 6.30 -0.59 -10.51
N THR A 34 5.34 -1.53 -10.43
CA THR A 34 4.04 -1.38 -11.12
C THR A 34 3.25 -0.15 -10.65
N GLU A 35 3.47 0.27 -9.42
CA GLU A 35 2.84 1.44 -8.82
C GLU A 35 3.60 2.75 -9.04
N GLY A 36 4.79 2.68 -9.61
CA GLY A 36 5.68 3.83 -9.77
C GLY A 36 6.25 4.33 -8.45
N GLN A 37 6.36 3.47 -7.43
CA GLN A 37 7.10 3.76 -6.20
C GLN A 37 8.60 3.54 -6.41
N PRO A 38 9.47 4.23 -5.64
CA PRO A 38 10.88 3.92 -5.62
C PRO A 38 11.11 2.50 -5.10
N GLU A 39 12.14 1.84 -5.60
CA GLU A 39 12.59 0.54 -5.11
C GLU A 39 12.71 0.51 -3.58
N GLY A 40 12.17 -0.54 -2.96
CA GLY A 40 12.24 -0.75 -1.52
C GLY A 40 11.19 0.00 -0.70
N HIS A 41 10.19 0.61 -1.35
CA HIS A 41 9.11 1.33 -0.66
C HIS A 41 8.34 0.42 0.29
N ALA A 42 7.95 -0.78 -0.18
CA ALA A 42 7.28 -1.76 0.66
C ALA A 42 8.13 -2.18 1.87
N VAL A 43 9.43 -2.43 1.66
CA VAL A 43 10.33 -2.88 2.73
C VAL A 43 10.61 -1.77 3.75
N ARG A 44 10.89 -0.54 3.32
CA ARG A 44 11.06 0.60 4.24
C ARG A 44 9.80 0.86 5.06
N THR A 45 8.63 0.77 4.41
CA THR A 45 7.35 0.87 5.11
C THR A 45 7.20 -0.25 6.15
N CYS A 46 7.58 -1.48 5.79
CA CYS A 46 7.60 -2.62 6.70
C CYS A 46 8.50 -2.38 7.91
N MET A 47 9.75 -1.96 7.70
CA MET A 47 10.69 -1.67 8.78
C MET A 47 10.15 -0.61 9.75
N ILE A 48 9.61 0.50 9.22
CA ILE A 48 9.03 1.58 10.04
C ILE A 48 7.82 1.07 10.83
N GLY A 49 6.91 0.35 10.18
CA GLY A 49 5.71 -0.18 10.84
C GLY A 49 6.02 -1.21 11.91
N MET A 50 6.94 -2.14 11.64
CA MET A 50 7.39 -3.14 12.61
C MET A 50 8.06 -2.48 13.82
N ARG A 51 8.91 -1.46 13.61
CA ARG A 51 9.55 -0.72 14.70
C ARG A 51 8.53 0.03 15.57
N ILE A 52 7.47 0.60 14.98
CA ILE A 52 6.34 1.17 15.74
C ILE A 52 5.62 0.08 16.53
N GLY A 53 5.39 -1.08 15.93
CA GLY A 53 4.76 -2.23 16.58
C GLY A 53 5.54 -2.75 17.80
N GLU A 54 6.86 -2.79 17.70
CA GLU A 54 7.75 -3.12 18.82
C GLU A 54 7.63 -2.11 19.96
N GLU A 55 7.63 -0.81 19.65
CA GLU A 55 7.57 0.26 20.65
C GLU A 55 6.27 0.22 21.47
N ILE A 56 5.16 -0.20 20.86
CA ILE A 56 3.87 -0.34 21.55
C ILE A 56 3.64 -1.74 22.14
N GLY A 57 4.59 -2.66 21.96
CA GLY A 57 4.54 -4.02 22.52
C GLY A 57 3.49 -4.92 21.87
N LEU A 58 3.39 -4.95 20.54
CA LEU A 58 2.54 -5.92 19.84
C LEU A 58 2.92 -7.36 20.21
N ASP A 59 1.92 -8.23 20.32
CA ASP A 59 2.16 -9.66 20.51
C ASP A 59 2.69 -10.33 19.23
N HIS A 60 3.13 -11.59 19.33
CA HIS A 60 3.73 -12.31 18.22
C HIS A 60 2.78 -12.54 17.03
N GLN A 61 1.49 -12.72 17.29
CA GLN A 61 0.48 -12.90 16.25
C GLN A 61 0.23 -11.60 15.50
N GLN A 62 0.11 -10.49 16.23
CA GLN A 62 -0.02 -9.15 15.68
C GLN A 62 1.22 -8.73 14.88
N CYS A 63 2.43 -9.05 15.37
CA CYS A 63 3.68 -8.81 14.65
C CYS A 63 3.70 -9.54 13.31
N SER A 64 3.33 -10.83 13.29
CA SER A 64 3.29 -11.62 12.04
C SER A 64 2.26 -11.06 11.05
N ALA A 65 1.04 -10.75 11.53
CA ALA A 65 0.01 -10.14 10.70
C ALA A 65 0.44 -8.77 10.14
N LEU A 66 1.05 -7.93 10.98
CA LEU A 66 1.54 -6.61 10.59
C LEU A 66 2.64 -6.69 9.54
N PHE A 67 3.60 -7.60 9.71
CA PHE A 67 4.71 -7.80 8.77
C PHE A 67 4.20 -8.08 7.35
N TYR A 68 3.30 -9.07 7.20
CA TYR A 68 2.75 -9.39 5.87
C TYR A 68 1.83 -8.28 5.35
N ALA A 69 1.04 -7.64 6.21
CA ALA A 69 0.21 -6.51 5.81
C ALA A 69 1.03 -5.34 5.27
N LEU A 70 2.17 -5.00 5.88
CA LEU A 70 3.02 -3.88 5.45
C LEU A 70 3.67 -4.15 4.09
N LEU A 71 4.13 -5.37 3.85
CA LEU A 71 4.74 -5.77 2.57
C LEU A 71 3.71 -5.85 1.43
N LEU A 72 2.46 -6.20 1.75
CA LEU A 72 1.41 -6.49 0.78
C LEU A 72 0.29 -5.45 0.75
N LYS A 73 0.47 -4.31 1.42
CA LYS A 73 -0.50 -3.20 1.53
C LYS A 73 -1.02 -2.68 0.18
N ASP A 74 -0.24 -2.92 -0.85
CA ASP A 74 -0.33 -2.33 -2.18
C ASP A 74 -0.94 -3.30 -3.22
N LEU A 75 -1.28 -4.55 -2.82
CA LEU A 75 -1.93 -5.55 -3.68
C LEU A 75 -3.18 -5.06 -4.44
N GLY A 76 -3.90 -4.07 -3.92
CA GLY A 76 -5.10 -3.51 -4.55
C GLY A 76 -4.85 -2.41 -5.61
N CYS A 77 -3.65 -1.85 -5.70
CA CYS A 77 -3.36 -0.62 -6.46
C CYS A 77 -3.32 -0.79 -7.98
N SER A 78 -2.97 -1.97 -8.48
CA SER A 78 -2.83 -2.29 -9.91
C SER A 78 -4.05 -1.97 -10.77
N SER A 79 -5.26 -2.14 -10.23
CA SER A 79 -6.52 -1.83 -10.94
C SER A 79 -6.67 -0.36 -11.31
N ASN A 80 -6.02 0.55 -10.59
CA ASN A 80 -6.30 1.97 -10.71
C ASN A 80 -5.61 2.62 -11.89
N ALA A 81 -4.43 2.16 -12.33
CA ALA A 81 -3.79 2.68 -13.54
C ALA A 81 -4.73 2.63 -14.77
N ALA A 82 -5.34 1.47 -15.01
CA ALA A 82 -6.25 1.25 -16.14
C ALA A 82 -7.59 2.02 -16.02
N LYS A 83 -8.12 2.19 -14.80
CA LYS A 83 -9.44 2.82 -14.58
C LYS A 83 -9.36 4.33 -14.32
N VAL A 84 -8.25 4.82 -13.76
CA VAL A 84 -7.87 6.23 -13.74
C VAL A 84 -7.54 6.70 -15.18
N CYS A 85 -6.89 5.88 -16.01
CA CYS A 85 -6.79 6.11 -17.46
C CYS A 85 -8.17 6.22 -18.14
N TYR A 86 -9.14 5.37 -17.75
CA TYR A 86 -10.51 5.41 -18.28
C TYR A 86 -11.30 6.66 -17.84
N LEU A 87 -11.17 7.08 -16.57
CA LEU A 87 -11.91 8.23 -16.01
C LEU A 87 -11.26 9.59 -16.32
N PHE A 88 -9.94 9.66 -16.42
CA PHE A 88 -9.19 10.91 -16.66
C PHE A 88 -8.71 11.06 -18.10
N GLY A 89 -8.75 10.00 -18.91
CA GLY A 89 -8.39 10.03 -20.33
C GLY A 89 -6.97 10.54 -20.58
N ALA A 90 -6.03 10.22 -19.69
CA ALA A 90 -4.64 10.68 -19.71
C ALA A 90 -3.69 9.51 -19.41
N ASP A 91 -2.51 9.56 -20.03
CA ASP A 91 -1.45 8.55 -19.99
C ASP A 91 -0.99 8.20 -18.56
N ASP A 92 -0.76 6.90 -18.34
CA ASP A 92 -0.58 6.22 -17.05
C ASP A 92 0.51 6.84 -16.16
N GLN A 93 1.59 7.37 -16.74
CA GLN A 93 2.72 7.93 -15.98
C GLN A 93 2.45 9.31 -15.37
N MET A 94 1.55 10.12 -15.94
CA MET A 94 1.37 11.52 -15.53
C MET A 94 0.46 11.68 -14.30
N VAL A 95 -0.43 10.71 -14.07
CA VAL A 95 -1.39 10.74 -12.96
C VAL A 95 -0.83 10.08 -11.69
N LYS A 96 0.08 9.10 -11.83
CA LYS A 96 0.72 8.39 -10.71
C LYS A 96 1.54 9.30 -9.78
N HIS A 97 2.15 10.38 -10.30
CA HIS A 97 3.00 11.26 -9.49
C HIS A 97 2.29 12.37 -8.71
N GLY A 98 1.05 12.75 -9.04
CA GLY A 98 0.38 13.90 -8.40
C GLY A 98 -0.80 13.57 -7.48
N PHE A 99 -1.25 12.31 -7.46
CA PHE A 99 -2.40 11.87 -6.67
C PHE A 99 -2.15 11.93 -5.14
N LYS A 100 -0.89 11.72 -4.71
CA LYS A 100 -0.49 11.76 -3.28
C LYS A 100 -0.21 13.19 -2.75
N PHE A 101 -0.22 14.23 -3.61
CA PHE A 101 0.21 15.59 -3.22
C PHE A 101 -0.90 16.64 -3.16
N THR A 102 -2.12 16.30 -3.55
CA THR A 102 -3.23 17.24 -3.52
C THR A 102 -4.05 17.03 -2.25
N ASP A 103 -4.05 18.07 -1.42
CA ASP A 103 -4.95 18.19 -0.28
C ASP A 103 -6.39 18.28 -0.79
N TRP A 104 -7.08 17.14 -0.78
CA TRP A 104 -8.46 17.00 -1.24
C TRP A 104 -9.48 17.77 -0.37
N GLN A 105 -9.03 18.41 0.72
CA GLN A 105 -9.88 19.26 1.55
C GLN A 105 -9.96 20.72 1.06
N SER A 106 -9.11 21.15 0.12
CA SER A 106 -9.12 22.52 -0.42
C SER A 106 -9.51 22.54 -1.90
N THR A 107 -10.81 22.73 -2.17
CA THR A 107 -11.42 22.78 -3.52
C THR A 107 -10.76 23.79 -4.46
N LEU A 108 -10.07 24.82 -3.98
CA LEU A 108 -9.47 25.87 -4.81
C LEU A 108 -8.05 25.56 -5.32
N LYS A 109 -7.32 24.64 -4.67
CA LYS A 109 -5.92 24.29 -5.03
C LYS A 109 -5.81 23.04 -5.91
N SER A 110 -6.87 22.23 -5.99
CA SER A 110 -6.96 21.04 -6.84
C SER A 110 -7.40 21.36 -8.28
N VAL A 111 -8.06 22.50 -8.51
CA VAL A 111 -8.57 22.93 -9.83
C VAL A 111 -7.50 23.02 -10.92
N PRO A 112 -6.33 23.64 -10.69
CA PRO A 112 -5.32 23.79 -11.75
C PRO A 112 -4.67 22.45 -12.14
N TYR A 113 -4.55 21.52 -11.19
CA TYR A 113 -4.00 20.18 -11.43
C TYR A 113 -4.99 19.30 -12.20
N ILE A 114 -6.27 19.28 -11.79
CA ILE A 114 -7.32 18.56 -12.49
C ILE A 114 -7.50 19.10 -13.92
N LEU A 115 -7.46 20.42 -14.12
CA LEU A 115 -7.53 21.05 -15.45
C LEU A 115 -6.35 20.70 -16.36
N ARG A 116 -5.14 20.50 -15.81
CA ARG A 116 -3.95 20.11 -16.58
C ARG A 116 -3.91 18.62 -16.90
N SER A 117 -4.50 17.79 -16.05
CA SER A 117 -4.47 16.32 -16.19
C SER A 117 -5.66 15.77 -16.97
N VAL A 118 -6.75 16.51 -17.14
CA VAL A 118 -7.93 16.07 -17.91
C VAL A 118 -7.76 16.42 -19.40
N ALA A 119 -7.66 15.38 -20.23
CA ALA A 119 -7.58 15.46 -21.70
C ALA A 119 -6.45 16.37 -22.25
N PRO A 120 -5.18 15.98 -22.10
CA PRO A 120 -4.03 16.76 -22.56
C PRO A 120 -4.05 17.03 -24.08
N ARG A 121 -4.76 16.22 -24.87
CA ARG A 121 -4.89 16.33 -26.34
C ARG A 121 -6.32 16.62 -26.87
N GLY A 122 -7.28 16.95 -26.00
CA GLY A 122 -8.69 17.21 -26.38
C GLY A 122 -9.00 18.69 -26.64
N THR A 123 -10.14 18.97 -27.29
CA THR A 123 -10.61 20.34 -27.51
C THR A 123 -11.03 21.00 -26.19
N VAL A 124 -11.08 22.35 -26.15
CA VAL A 124 -11.49 23.10 -24.94
C VAL A 124 -12.88 22.68 -24.45
N SER A 125 -13.81 22.34 -25.36
CA SER A 125 -15.13 21.81 -25.04
C SER A 125 -15.09 20.42 -24.41
N ASP A 126 -14.18 19.54 -24.86
CA ASP A 126 -14.02 18.21 -24.27
C ASP A 126 -13.47 18.28 -22.85
N ARG A 127 -12.53 19.20 -22.60
CA ARG A 127 -11.98 19.45 -21.27
C ARG A 127 -13.05 19.94 -20.30
N ILE A 128 -13.88 20.90 -20.72
CA ILE A 128 -14.97 21.44 -19.90
C ILE A 128 -16.01 20.35 -19.60
N ARG A 129 -16.41 19.55 -20.60
CA ARG A 129 -17.40 18.47 -20.42
C ARG A 129 -16.91 17.39 -19.45
N ARG A 130 -15.63 16.99 -19.56
CA ARG A 130 -15.01 16.00 -18.67
C ARG A 130 -14.76 16.55 -17.27
N PHE A 131 -14.39 17.82 -17.15
CA PHE A 131 -14.30 18.49 -15.86
C PHE A 131 -15.65 18.52 -15.14
N ILE A 132 -16.73 18.85 -15.86
CA ILE A 132 -18.10 18.79 -15.33
C ILE A 132 -18.47 17.34 -14.96
N ALA A 133 -18.12 16.34 -15.78
CA ALA A 133 -18.36 14.94 -15.45
C ALA A 133 -17.61 14.50 -14.18
N VAL A 134 -16.36 14.94 -13.97
CA VAL A 134 -15.57 14.67 -12.76
C VAL A 134 -16.13 15.41 -11.54
N ALA A 135 -16.59 16.65 -11.72
CA ALA A 135 -17.21 17.45 -10.67
C ALA A 135 -18.60 16.92 -10.26
N VAL A 136 -19.40 16.47 -11.23
CA VAL A 136 -20.74 15.87 -11.03
C VAL A 136 -20.63 14.45 -10.47
N SER A 137 -19.59 13.69 -10.84
CA SER A 137 -19.23 12.42 -10.19
C SER A 137 -18.49 12.61 -8.85
N GLY A 138 -18.29 13.87 -8.45
CA GLY A 138 -17.37 14.33 -7.40
C GLY A 138 -17.60 13.70 -6.03
N SER A 139 -16.50 13.32 -5.39
CA SER A 139 -16.37 12.60 -4.10
C SER A 139 -16.99 11.20 -4.03
N ARG A 140 -18.07 10.91 -4.78
CA ARG A 140 -18.73 9.59 -4.80
C ARG A 140 -17.96 8.60 -5.68
N GLY A 141 -17.60 8.98 -6.90
CA GLY A 141 -16.78 8.14 -7.78
C GLY A 141 -15.36 7.91 -7.24
N ALA A 142 -14.76 8.93 -6.60
CA ALA A 142 -13.45 8.77 -5.95
C ALA A 142 -13.52 7.80 -4.75
N ARG A 143 -14.59 7.87 -3.94
CA ARG A 143 -14.83 6.90 -2.86
C ARG A 143 -15.00 5.49 -3.38
N GLU A 144 -15.79 5.31 -4.43
CA GLU A 144 -16.03 4.00 -5.04
C GLU A 144 -14.73 3.38 -5.57
N LEU A 145 -13.83 4.18 -6.14
CA LEU A 145 -12.51 3.70 -6.58
C LEU A 145 -11.60 3.29 -5.42
N VAL A 146 -11.57 4.07 -4.34
CA VAL A 146 -10.80 3.72 -3.13
C VAL A 146 -11.36 2.45 -2.49
N GLN A 147 -12.68 2.33 -2.41
CA GLN A 147 -13.34 1.13 -1.91
C GLN A 147 -12.99 -0.10 -2.73
N ILE A 148 -13.03 -0.01 -4.07
CA ILE A 148 -12.63 -1.13 -4.94
C ILE A 148 -11.16 -1.53 -4.70
N ARG A 149 -10.24 -0.57 -4.55
CA ARG A 149 -8.82 -0.85 -4.22
C ARG A 149 -8.71 -1.58 -2.88
N CYS A 150 -9.36 -1.06 -1.84
CA CYS A 150 -9.34 -1.61 -0.48
C CYS A 150 -9.92 -3.03 -0.43
N GLU A 151 -11.10 -3.24 -1.02
CA GLU A 151 -11.76 -4.54 -1.07
C GLU A 151 -10.94 -5.55 -1.87
N ARG A 152 -10.37 -5.12 -3.01
CA ARG A 152 -9.53 -6.00 -3.83
C ARG A 152 -8.25 -6.41 -3.12
N GLY A 153 -7.55 -5.47 -2.49
CA GLY A 153 -6.35 -5.78 -1.70
C GLY A 153 -6.66 -6.79 -0.60
N ALA A 154 -7.77 -6.61 0.10
CA ALA A 154 -8.25 -7.53 1.13
C ALA A 154 -8.64 -8.92 0.58
N LEU A 155 -9.28 -8.97 -0.58
CA LEU A 155 -9.61 -10.24 -1.26
C LEU A 155 -8.35 -11.02 -1.63
N ILE A 156 -7.38 -10.36 -2.26
CA ILE A 156 -6.12 -10.99 -2.65
C ILE A 156 -5.36 -11.45 -1.40
N ALA A 157 -5.28 -10.62 -0.37
CA ALA A 157 -4.66 -10.98 0.91
C ALA A 157 -5.30 -12.23 1.54
N ARG A 158 -6.63 -12.35 1.48
CA ARG A 158 -7.36 -13.52 1.96
C ARG A 158 -7.08 -14.76 1.12
N ASP A 159 -7.05 -14.63 -0.21
CA ASP A 159 -6.73 -15.74 -1.12
C ASP A 159 -5.28 -16.24 -0.93
N LEU A 160 -4.37 -15.35 -0.54
CA LEU A 160 -3.01 -15.69 -0.12
C LEU A 160 -2.95 -16.41 1.23
N GLY A 161 -4.07 -16.51 1.96
CA GLY A 161 -4.12 -17.18 3.27
C GLY A 161 -3.52 -16.35 4.40
N LEU A 162 -3.46 -15.01 4.26
CA LEU A 162 -3.00 -14.15 5.34
C LEU A 162 -3.99 -14.18 6.53
N PRO A 163 -3.49 -13.97 7.77
CA PRO A 163 -4.35 -13.82 8.94
C PRO A 163 -5.40 -12.71 8.74
N ASP A 164 -6.59 -12.87 9.32
CA ASP A 164 -7.67 -11.89 9.15
C ASP A 164 -7.24 -10.48 9.60
N ASP A 165 -6.47 -10.36 10.68
CA ASP A 165 -5.92 -9.07 11.13
C ASP A 165 -5.09 -8.37 10.04
N ALA A 166 -4.33 -9.13 9.25
CA ALA A 166 -3.57 -8.58 8.11
C ALA A 166 -4.50 -8.17 6.97
N VAL A 167 -5.52 -8.98 6.67
CA VAL A 167 -6.55 -8.66 5.67
C VAL A 167 -7.30 -7.38 6.02
N GLN A 168 -7.72 -7.24 7.28
CA GLN A 168 -8.38 -6.04 7.78
C GLN A 168 -7.44 -4.84 7.81
N ALA A 169 -6.15 -5.04 8.10
CA ALA A 169 -5.15 -3.98 8.04
C ALA A 169 -5.05 -3.38 6.62
N ILE A 170 -4.93 -4.24 5.61
CA ILE A 170 -4.82 -3.85 4.20
C ILE A 170 -6.10 -3.14 3.74
N ARG A 171 -7.28 -3.68 4.06
CA ARG A 171 -8.57 -3.07 3.67
C ARG A 171 -8.72 -1.64 4.20
N ASN A 172 -8.33 -1.43 5.46
CA ASN A 172 -8.62 -0.21 6.21
C ASN A 172 -7.41 0.75 6.28
N LEU A 173 -6.38 0.54 5.47
CA LEU A 173 -5.16 1.37 5.43
C LEU A 173 -5.44 2.86 5.20
N ASP A 174 -6.43 3.17 4.35
CA ASP A 174 -6.80 4.55 3.98
C ASP A 174 -7.85 5.16 4.94
N GLU A 175 -8.17 4.48 6.04
CA GLU A 175 -9.00 5.05 7.11
C GLU A 175 -8.21 6.10 7.92
N HIS A 176 -8.93 7.12 8.40
CA HIS A 176 -8.31 8.23 9.13
C HIS A 176 -8.94 8.37 10.51
N TRP A 177 -8.11 8.65 11.52
CA TRP A 177 -8.53 8.77 12.93
C TRP A 177 -9.79 9.61 13.17
N ASN A 178 -10.01 10.66 12.38
CA ASN A 178 -11.16 11.56 12.47
C ASN A 178 -12.43 11.10 11.71
N GLY A 179 -12.43 9.95 11.04
CA GLY A 179 -13.55 9.45 10.26
C GLY A 179 -13.71 10.06 8.86
N LYS A 180 -12.68 10.76 8.37
CA LYS A 180 -12.66 11.30 7.00
C LYS A 180 -11.88 10.41 6.03
N GLY A 181 -11.50 9.22 6.46
CA GLY A 181 -10.85 8.21 5.63
C GLY A 181 -11.86 7.34 4.89
N HIS A 182 -11.34 6.35 4.19
CA HIS A 182 -12.09 5.44 3.34
C HIS A 182 -11.60 4.00 3.59
N PRO A 183 -12.41 2.96 3.33
CA PRO A 183 -13.69 2.99 2.61
C PRO A 183 -14.94 3.36 3.44
N ASP A 184 -14.97 3.05 4.72
CA ASP A 184 -16.18 3.08 5.54
C ASP A 184 -16.29 4.35 6.41
N GLY A 185 -15.19 5.09 6.57
CA GLY A 185 -15.14 6.29 7.40
C GLY A 185 -15.08 5.96 8.89
N LEU A 186 -14.42 4.83 9.22
CA LEU A 186 -14.20 4.37 10.59
C LEU A 186 -13.47 5.43 11.42
N ARG A 187 -13.77 5.49 12.72
CA ARG A 187 -13.22 6.52 13.62
C ARG A 187 -12.43 5.89 14.73
N ARG A 188 -11.28 6.51 15.03
CA ARG A 188 -10.47 6.19 16.21
C ARG A 188 -10.17 4.69 16.28
N THR A 189 -10.62 4.03 17.35
CA THR A 189 -10.40 2.61 17.64
C THR A 189 -11.33 1.67 16.88
N GLU A 190 -12.30 2.18 16.12
CA GLU A 190 -13.03 1.39 15.13
C GLU A 190 -12.08 0.95 13.99
N ILE A 191 -11.02 1.73 13.75
CA ILE A 191 -9.96 1.37 12.80
C ILE A 191 -9.08 0.28 13.44
N PRO A 192 -8.88 -0.87 12.77
CA PRO A 192 -7.98 -1.91 13.25
C PRO A 192 -6.61 -1.34 13.62
N LEU A 193 -6.01 -1.81 14.72
CA LEU A 193 -4.72 -1.30 15.20
C LEU A 193 -3.64 -1.39 14.11
N LEU A 194 -3.57 -2.53 13.43
CA LEU A 194 -2.57 -2.75 12.37
C LEU A 194 -2.78 -1.81 11.17
N ALA A 195 -4.02 -1.46 10.82
CA ALA A 195 -4.31 -0.46 9.77
C ALA A 195 -3.80 0.93 10.19
N ARG A 196 -3.98 1.31 11.46
CA ARG A 196 -3.48 2.58 12.00
C ARG A 196 -1.94 2.66 11.93
N ILE A 197 -1.25 1.56 12.21
CA ILE A 197 0.22 1.45 12.07
C ILE A 197 0.64 1.51 10.59
N LEU A 198 -0.06 0.79 9.71
CA LEU A 198 0.17 0.82 8.26
C LEU A 198 0.11 2.24 7.70
N SER A 199 -0.92 3.01 8.10
CA SER A 199 -1.18 4.37 7.61
C SER A 199 -0.07 5.36 7.98
N ILE A 200 0.40 5.32 9.24
CA ILE A 200 1.51 6.17 9.69
C ILE A 200 2.83 5.74 9.04
N ALA A 201 3.12 4.45 8.96
CA ALA A 201 4.36 3.93 8.38
C ALA A 201 4.49 4.28 6.89
N GLN A 202 3.43 4.07 6.10
CA GLN A 202 3.41 4.41 4.68
C GLN A 202 3.58 5.91 4.45
N THR A 203 2.91 6.74 5.26
CA THR A 203 3.05 8.19 5.13
C THR A 203 4.46 8.63 5.53
N ALA A 204 4.99 8.13 6.64
CA ALA A 204 6.32 8.47 7.10
C ALA A 204 7.38 8.11 6.05
N GLU A 205 7.35 6.90 5.50
CA GLU A 205 8.29 6.44 4.48
C GLU A 205 8.35 7.41 3.29
N VAL A 206 7.19 7.78 2.73
CA VAL A 206 7.14 8.65 1.54
C VAL A 206 7.75 10.02 1.84
N PHE A 207 7.48 10.57 3.02
CA PHE A 207 8.03 11.86 3.42
C PHE A 207 9.52 11.79 3.78
N VAL A 208 9.98 10.70 4.39
CA VAL A 208 11.39 10.45 4.67
C VAL A 208 12.17 10.43 3.36
N MET A 209 11.72 9.63 2.38
CA MET A 209 12.43 9.47 1.11
C MET A 209 12.45 10.74 0.27
N ARG A 210 11.40 11.57 0.35
CA ARG A 210 11.27 12.76 -0.49
C ARG A 210 11.78 14.06 0.15
N TYR A 211 11.67 14.17 1.47
CA TYR A 211 11.90 15.42 2.20
C TYR A 211 12.74 15.26 3.47
N GLY A 212 13.18 14.05 3.78
CA GLY A 212 13.97 13.73 4.96
C GLY A 212 13.14 13.52 6.23
N LEU A 213 13.77 12.92 7.24
CA LEU A 213 13.14 12.51 8.50
C LEU A 213 12.51 13.67 9.28
N VAL A 214 13.14 14.84 9.28
CA VAL A 214 12.60 16.04 9.96
C VAL A 214 11.24 16.44 9.38
N ALA A 215 11.10 16.38 8.05
CA ALA A 215 9.84 16.70 7.39
C ALA A 215 8.78 15.61 7.65
N ALA A 216 9.16 14.34 7.64
CA ALA A 216 8.27 13.24 7.98
C ALA A 216 7.73 13.35 9.40
N ARG A 217 8.60 13.60 10.39
CA ARG A 217 8.23 13.85 11.79
C ARG A 217 7.24 15.00 11.91
N ARG A 218 7.49 16.11 11.21
CA ARG A 218 6.56 17.24 11.18
C ARG A 218 5.20 16.85 10.62
N VAL A 219 5.13 16.16 9.49
CA VAL A 219 3.85 15.81 8.85
C VAL A 219 3.05 14.82 9.70
N VAL A 220 3.71 13.82 10.28
CA VAL A 220 3.07 12.87 11.19
C VAL A 220 2.49 13.60 12.41
N ARG A 221 3.27 14.52 13.01
CA ARG A 221 2.82 15.33 14.14
C ARG A 221 1.67 16.28 13.78
N ASP A 222 1.77 16.99 12.66
CA ASP A 222 0.76 17.96 12.20
C ASP A 222 -0.58 17.26 11.89
N ARG A 223 -0.54 15.96 11.51
CA ARG A 223 -1.74 15.14 11.24
C ARG A 223 -2.23 14.32 12.44
N ARG A 224 -1.64 14.49 13.63
CA ARG A 224 -2.10 13.85 14.87
C ARG A 224 -3.57 14.17 15.14
N ARG A 225 -4.36 13.19 15.58
CA ARG A 225 -5.83 13.27 15.79
C ARG A 225 -6.67 13.55 14.54
N THR A 226 -6.05 13.71 13.37
CA THR A 226 -6.79 13.85 12.10
C THR A 226 -6.67 12.57 11.30
N TRP A 227 -5.47 12.24 10.84
CA TRP A 227 -5.19 10.99 10.14
C TRP A 227 -4.72 9.93 11.12
N PHE A 228 -3.83 10.32 12.03
CA PHE A 228 -3.09 9.37 12.85
C PHE A 228 -3.57 9.33 14.29
N ASP A 229 -3.55 8.12 14.83
CA ASP A 229 -3.70 7.82 16.24
C ASP A 229 -2.64 8.58 17.06
N PRO A 230 -3.03 9.36 18.09
CA PRO A 230 -2.11 10.08 18.97
C PRO A 230 -1.04 9.23 19.63
N ASP A 231 -1.36 7.97 19.96
CA ASP A 231 -0.45 7.09 20.69
C ASP A 231 0.60 6.53 19.71
N LEU A 232 0.20 6.19 18.49
CA LEU A 232 1.12 5.79 17.42
C LEU A 232 2.00 6.93 16.92
N VAL A 233 1.51 8.18 16.93
CA VAL A 233 2.36 9.35 16.68
C VAL A 233 3.47 9.45 17.72
N THR A 234 3.15 9.19 18.99
CA THR A 234 4.14 9.20 20.08
C THR A 234 5.18 8.09 19.89
N ALA A 235 4.72 6.87 19.55
CA ALA A 235 5.62 5.76 19.22
C ALA A 235 6.53 6.08 18.03
N PHE A 236 5.98 6.63 16.94
CA PHE A 236 6.79 7.05 15.80
C PHE A 236 7.82 8.14 16.16
N GLU A 237 7.45 9.11 16.99
CA GLU A 237 8.38 10.16 17.44
C GLU A 237 9.52 9.59 18.29
N SER A 238 9.28 8.54 19.07
CA SER A 238 10.32 7.89 19.88
C SER A 238 11.41 7.21 19.04
N ILE A 239 11.04 6.64 17.88
CA ILE A 239 11.98 5.95 16.99
C ILE A 239 12.71 6.94 16.06
N CYS A 240 12.30 8.20 16.00
CA CYS A 240 12.91 9.21 15.12
C CYS A 240 14.36 9.56 15.52
N ASP A 241 14.72 9.35 16.79
CA ASP A 241 16.06 9.70 17.29
C ASP A 241 17.05 8.50 17.18
N ASP A 242 16.56 7.33 16.75
CA ASP A 242 17.37 6.13 16.50
C ASP A 242 18.12 6.22 15.16
N THR A 243 19.32 6.81 15.20
CA THR A 243 20.14 7.02 14.00
C THR A 243 20.53 5.71 13.32
N ALA A 244 20.80 4.64 14.08
CA ALA A 244 21.21 3.36 13.53
C ALA A 244 20.08 2.73 12.70
N PHE A 245 18.86 2.74 13.24
CA PHE A 245 17.67 2.29 12.54
C PHE A 245 17.46 3.07 11.23
N TRP A 246 17.50 4.40 11.26
CA TRP A 246 17.25 5.20 10.06
C TRP A 246 18.36 5.07 9.00
N MET A 247 19.62 4.84 9.39
CA MET A 247 20.68 4.50 8.45
C MET A 247 20.38 3.18 7.72
N THR A 248 19.81 2.19 8.40
CA THR A 248 19.38 0.93 7.77
C THR A 248 18.15 1.12 6.88
N VAL A 249 17.16 1.91 7.30
CA VAL A 249 15.96 2.18 6.46
C VAL A 249 16.34 2.93 5.18
N LEU A 250 17.33 3.82 5.24
CA LEU A 250 17.76 4.66 4.12
C LEU A 250 18.87 4.01 3.26
N SER A 251 19.28 2.78 3.55
CA SER A 251 20.35 2.13 2.81
C SER A 251 19.90 1.68 1.41
N ASP A 252 20.83 1.65 0.46
CA ASP A 252 20.56 1.16 -0.90
C ASP A 252 20.28 -0.36 -0.93
N ASP A 253 20.74 -1.11 0.08
CA ASP A 253 20.56 -2.55 0.22
C ASP A 253 19.36 -2.94 1.09
N VAL A 254 18.41 -2.02 1.29
CA VAL A 254 17.26 -2.21 2.21
C VAL A 254 16.46 -3.50 1.96
N GLN A 255 16.40 -3.96 0.70
CA GLN A 255 15.74 -5.22 0.34
C GLN A 255 16.32 -6.44 1.08
N SER A 256 17.63 -6.42 1.37
CA SER A 256 18.30 -7.50 2.09
C SER A 256 17.89 -7.61 3.57
N HIS A 257 17.23 -6.57 4.12
CA HIS A 257 16.85 -6.49 5.52
C HIS A 257 15.45 -7.02 5.82
N VAL A 258 14.64 -7.31 4.79
CA VAL A 258 13.25 -7.80 4.97
C VAL A 258 13.17 -9.09 5.80
N ALA A 259 14.08 -10.04 5.57
CA ALA A 259 14.11 -11.32 6.26
C ALA A 259 14.42 -11.16 7.76
N ARG A 260 15.11 -10.09 8.15
CA ARG A 260 15.40 -9.77 9.57
C ARG A 260 14.18 -9.22 10.29
N CYS A 261 13.23 -8.66 9.54
CA CYS A 261 11.98 -8.12 10.08
C CYS A 261 10.89 -9.19 10.22
N GLU A 262 11.08 -10.38 9.63
CA GLU A 262 10.13 -11.48 9.74
C GLU A 262 10.11 -12.03 11.18
N PRO A 263 8.95 -12.07 11.85
CA PRO A 263 8.84 -12.69 13.16
C PRO A 263 9.15 -14.19 13.08
N SER A 264 10.16 -14.64 13.83
CA SER A 264 10.64 -16.03 13.80
C SER A 264 9.62 -17.06 14.32
N GLU A 265 8.65 -16.60 15.11
CA GLU A 265 7.70 -17.46 15.82
C GLU A 265 6.50 -17.90 14.97
N LEU A 266 6.13 -17.09 13.97
CA LEU A 266 4.97 -17.33 13.10
C LEU A 266 5.32 -17.01 11.65
N VAL A 267 6.15 -17.88 11.06
CA VAL A 267 6.54 -17.84 9.65
C VAL A 267 5.51 -18.56 8.81
N LEU A 268 4.89 -17.85 7.87
CA LEU A 268 4.05 -18.47 6.85
C LEU A 268 4.95 -19.18 5.84
N ARG A 269 4.64 -20.45 5.56
CA ARG A 269 5.37 -21.28 4.60
C ARG A 269 4.54 -21.47 3.35
N VAL A 270 5.23 -21.57 2.22
CA VAL A 270 4.57 -21.72 0.93
C VAL A 270 4.48 -23.19 0.57
N ASP A 271 3.26 -23.66 0.30
CA ASP A 271 2.98 -24.96 -0.31
C ASP A 271 2.71 -24.81 -1.82
N ASP A 272 2.74 -25.92 -2.58
CA ASP A 272 2.46 -25.91 -4.03
C ASP A 272 1.12 -25.21 -4.36
N PRO A 273 0.00 -25.48 -3.65
CA PRO A 273 -1.25 -24.74 -3.86
C PRO A 273 -1.13 -23.23 -3.60
N MET A 274 -0.30 -22.80 -2.66
CA MET A 274 -0.08 -21.40 -2.33
C MET A 274 0.74 -20.69 -3.40
N ILE A 275 1.76 -21.34 -3.99
CA ILE A 275 2.46 -20.80 -5.17
C ILE A 275 1.46 -20.49 -6.28
N ASP A 276 0.57 -21.44 -6.58
CA ASP A 276 -0.47 -21.24 -7.59
C ASP A 276 -1.42 -20.09 -7.24
N ARG A 277 -1.78 -19.93 -5.96
CA ARG A 277 -2.59 -18.79 -5.49
C ARG A 277 -1.83 -17.47 -5.62
N ILE A 278 -0.54 -17.45 -5.29
CA ILE A 278 0.35 -16.29 -5.46
C ILE A 278 0.44 -15.91 -6.93
N CYS A 279 0.73 -16.86 -7.82
CA CYS A 279 0.81 -16.63 -9.27
C CYS A 279 -0.52 -16.09 -9.82
N ARG A 280 -1.66 -16.67 -9.42
CA ARG A 280 -2.99 -16.17 -9.82
C ARG A 280 -3.28 -14.78 -9.27
N ALA A 281 -2.97 -14.51 -8.01
CA ALA A 281 -3.13 -13.21 -7.39
C ALA A 281 -2.31 -12.14 -8.13
N PHE A 282 -1.04 -12.41 -8.37
CA PHE A 282 -0.13 -11.47 -9.02
C PHE A 282 -0.41 -11.29 -10.51
N ALA A 283 -0.92 -12.32 -11.21
CA ALA A 283 -1.40 -12.17 -12.59
C ALA A 283 -2.62 -11.23 -12.71
N GLN A 284 -3.34 -10.98 -11.61
CA GLN A 284 -4.38 -9.96 -11.60
C GLN A 284 -3.83 -8.56 -11.31
N VAL A 285 -2.60 -8.47 -10.81
CA VAL A 285 -1.95 -7.23 -10.34
C VAL A 285 -0.96 -6.68 -11.35
N VAL A 286 -0.26 -7.52 -12.11
CA VAL A 286 0.73 -7.14 -13.14
C VAL A 286 0.12 -7.14 -14.53
#